data_AF-A0A1R3HD45-F1
#
_entry.id   AF-A0A1R3HD45-F1
#
_cell.length_a   1.000
_cell.length_b   1.000
_cell.length_c   1.000
_cell.angle_alpha   90.00
_cell.angle_beta   90.00
_cell.angle_gamma   90.00
#
_symmetry.space_group_name_H-M   'P 1'
#
loop_
_entity.id
_entity.type
_entity.pdbx_description
1 polymer ?
#
loop_
_entity_poly.entity_id
_entity_poly.type
_entity_poly.pdbx_seq_one_letter_code
_entity_poly.pdbx_strand_id
1 'polypeptide(L)'
;MESPFNSVIRPRPTQLLPQLLIISFLITLTWPCIEAAAATQELLKGFEATPNPSVSSFQSLLEDSSGKFSFGLLRVNSTELALAVLHVPSNEPLWLANPKTLARWSDRTRVFFNGSLVISDPRSRVFWSTGSTQGDKLVLLNNSNLQILGNSNNDPTVLWQSFDFPTNTLVETQNFTSTMSLISSNGLYSMRLGRDFIGLYAKFDSDSDQMYWKHKALQAKAPVIDGNGPVHIRVEPDGWLGMYQNGTTPVDVESFNSFQRPLDGLLIVRLEPDGNLKAYYWAGSSWVVDYQAIRETCELPNPCGPYGLCTSGSGCSCLDNNTDFSSSGHCAGSGSLFSNDLCTDPNARKEVKVLRKQGVEVPFKELMSYETMSSLEECEDSCEKNCSCYGAVYNNASGFCYILDYPIQTLLGVDDDSKVGYFKMRESAKKKKMDAGLGVGIGLLGGAIVFLIAAIGFGSYKIWRSQRGVNRILEEEAGGVISGPYKDLGSASFRSIEMCSGSNR
;
A
#
# COMPACT_ATOMS: atom_id res chain seq x y z
N MET A 1 -16.80 -16.50 -99.46
CA MET A 1 -16.27 -15.80 -100.64
C MET A 1 -15.52 -14.59 -100.10
N GLU A 2 -14.20 -14.46 -100.23
CA GLU A 2 -13.20 -15.38 -100.81
C GLU A 2 -11.86 -15.24 -100.06
N SER A 3 -10.95 -16.20 -100.26
CA SER A 3 -9.50 -15.99 -100.21
C SER A 3 -8.94 -16.41 -101.57
N PRO A 4 -7.80 -15.85 -102.06
CA PRO A 4 -6.52 -16.52 -101.73
C PRO A 4 -5.22 -15.65 -101.75
N PHE A 5 -4.19 -16.17 -101.06
CA PHE A 5 -2.75 -16.22 -101.42
C PHE A 5 -2.02 -15.06 -102.17
N ASN A 6 -0.91 -14.59 -101.58
CA ASN A 6 0.50 -14.95 -101.95
C ASN A 6 1.51 -14.20 -101.04
N SER A 7 2.44 -14.85 -100.33
CA SER A 7 3.81 -15.31 -100.73
C SER A 7 4.75 -14.16 -101.17
N VAL A 8 6.01 -14.03 -100.70
CA VAL A 8 7.20 -14.77 -101.19
C VAL A 8 8.50 -14.48 -100.36
N ILE A 9 9.31 -15.54 -100.12
CA ILE A 9 10.79 -15.59 -99.85
C ILE A 9 11.43 -15.10 -98.52
N ARG A 10 12.62 -15.66 -98.25
CA ARG A 10 13.52 -15.68 -97.06
C ARG A 10 14.92 -15.15 -97.47
N PRO A 11 15.79 -14.69 -96.55
CA PRO A 11 16.80 -15.65 -96.02
C PRO A 11 17.29 -15.44 -94.57
N ARG A 12 17.85 -16.52 -94.01
CA ARG A 12 18.86 -16.60 -92.92
C ARG A 12 20.24 -16.84 -93.58
N PRO A 13 21.43 -16.75 -92.94
CA PRO A 13 21.76 -16.93 -91.51
C PRO A 13 22.60 -15.73 -90.96
N THR A 14 23.43 -15.74 -89.89
CA THR A 14 24.15 -16.82 -89.16
C THR A 14 24.55 -16.40 -87.73
N GLN A 15 24.74 -17.41 -86.86
CA GLN A 15 25.50 -17.47 -85.59
C GLN A 15 26.16 -16.18 -85.03
N LEU A 16 25.95 -15.93 -83.73
CA LEU A 16 26.94 -16.26 -82.68
C LEU A 16 26.36 -16.04 -81.26
N LEU A 17 26.74 -16.90 -80.31
CA LEU A 17 26.62 -16.66 -78.87
C LEU A 17 27.93 -16.04 -78.37
N PRO A 18 27.86 -15.18 -77.34
CA PRO A 18 28.52 -15.59 -76.10
C PRO A 18 27.61 -15.48 -74.87
N GLN A 19 27.97 -16.23 -73.83
CA GLN A 19 27.33 -16.13 -72.51
C GLN A 19 27.82 -14.88 -71.78
N LEU A 20 26.95 -14.23 -71.00
CA LEU A 20 27.34 -13.23 -70.01
C LEU A 20 26.51 -13.44 -68.73
N LEU A 21 27.21 -13.52 -67.60
CA LEU A 21 26.66 -13.90 -66.30
C LEU A 21 25.83 -12.77 -65.70
N ILE A 22 24.53 -12.99 -65.52
CA ILE A 22 23.71 -12.15 -64.64
C ILE A 22 23.97 -12.61 -63.21
N ILE A 23 24.85 -11.91 -62.49
CA ILE A 23 25.04 -12.09 -61.05
C ILE A 23 23.85 -11.44 -60.35
N SER A 24 22.82 -12.24 -60.07
CA SER A 24 21.70 -11.82 -59.21
C SER A 24 22.20 -11.68 -57.78
N PHE A 25 22.51 -10.44 -57.37
CA PHE A 25 23.01 -10.14 -56.03
C PHE A 25 21.88 -10.29 -55.00
N LEU A 26 21.71 -11.51 -54.49
CA LEU A 26 20.77 -11.85 -53.42
C LEU A 26 21.20 -11.17 -52.12
N ILE A 27 20.74 -9.94 -51.92
CA ILE A 27 20.79 -9.27 -50.60
C ILE A 27 19.80 -10.01 -49.70
N THR A 28 20.29 -11.05 -49.02
CA THR A 28 19.60 -11.62 -47.87
C THR A 28 19.59 -10.57 -46.77
N LEU A 29 18.52 -9.77 -46.72
CA LEU A 29 18.17 -8.97 -45.56
C LEU A 29 17.82 -9.93 -44.42
N THR A 30 18.86 -10.41 -43.74
CA THR A 30 18.75 -11.01 -42.42
C THR A 30 18.39 -9.91 -41.44
N TRP A 31 17.11 -9.52 -41.44
CA TRP A 31 16.52 -8.99 -40.21
C TRP A 31 16.89 -9.98 -39.10
N PRO A 32 17.52 -9.55 -37.99
CA PRO A 32 17.63 -10.42 -36.85
C PRO A 32 16.21 -10.77 -36.43
N CYS A 33 15.84 -12.04 -36.60
CA CYS A 33 14.61 -12.53 -36.01
C CYS A 33 14.79 -12.36 -34.50
N ILE A 34 14.08 -11.39 -33.92
CA ILE A 34 13.98 -11.28 -32.47
C ILE A 34 13.10 -12.45 -32.07
N GLU A 35 13.74 -13.61 -31.85
CA GLU A 35 13.12 -14.70 -31.12
C GLU A 35 12.67 -14.12 -29.78
N ALA A 36 11.35 -13.99 -29.61
CA ALA A 36 10.79 -13.65 -28.33
C ALA A 36 11.25 -14.73 -27.35
N ALA A 37 12.06 -14.34 -26.36
CA ALA A 37 12.64 -15.27 -25.40
C ALA A 37 11.51 -16.10 -24.79
N ALA A 38 11.59 -17.43 -24.91
CA ALA A 38 10.54 -18.32 -24.47
C ALA A 38 10.23 -18.08 -22.98
N ALA A 39 8.96 -17.82 -22.68
CA ALA A 39 8.53 -17.50 -21.32
C ALA A 39 8.93 -18.62 -20.34
N THR A 40 9.59 -18.25 -19.25
CA THR A 40 10.02 -19.21 -18.23
C THR A 40 8.80 -19.81 -17.53
N GLN A 41 8.59 -21.13 -17.65
CA GLN A 41 7.43 -21.82 -17.05
C GLN A 41 7.76 -22.55 -15.72
N GLU A 42 9.03 -22.70 -15.37
CA GLU A 42 9.47 -23.20 -14.06
C GLU A 42 10.83 -22.62 -13.66
N LEU A 43 11.03 -22.38 -12.35
CA LEU A 43 12.34 -21.98 -11.81
C LEU A 43 12.97 -23.18 -11.09
N LEU A 44 14.17 -23.59 -11.52
CA LEU A 44 14.92 -24.70 -10.94
C LEU A 44 15.93 -24.24 -9.90
N LYS A 45 16.40 -25.16 -9.04
CA LYS A 45 17.49 -24.94 -8.08
C LYS A 45 18.70 -24.25 -8.73
N GLY A 46 19.08 -23.09 -8.19
CA GLY A 46 20.19 -22.29 -8.70
C GLY A 46 19.77 -21.08 -9.55
N PHE A 47 18.47 -20.87 -9.76
CA PHE A 47 17.97 -19.62 -10.33
C PHE A 47 18.30 -18.42 -9.44
N GLU A 48 18.85 -17.34 -10.01
CA GLU A 48 19.09 -16.05 -9.37
C GLU A 48 18.76 -14.92 -10.37
N ALA A 49 18.08 -13.87 -9.90
CA ALA A 49 17.70 -12.69 -10.68
C ALA A 49 17.86 -11.41 -9.85
N THR A 50 18.10 -10.29 -10.54
CA THR A 50 18.17 -8.95 -9.92
C THR A 50 17.18 -7.97 -10.59
N PRO A 51 16.78 -6.89 -9.89
CA PRO A 51 15.89 -5.87 -10.43
C PRO A 51 16.57 -5.03 -11.51
N ASN A 52 16.04 -5.10 -12.73
CA ASN A 52 16.50 -4.29 -13.86
C ASN A 52 16.11 -2.81 -13.61
N PRO A 53 17.06 -1.86 -13.59
CA PRO A 53 16.76 -0.45 -13.30
C PRO A 53 15.82 0.18 -14.35
N SER A 54 15.82 -0.33 -15.59
CA SER A 54 15.01 0.18 -16.71
C SER A 54 13.53 -0.19 -16.65
N VAL A 55 13.14 -1.17 -15.82
CA VAL A 55 11.74 -1.63 -15.71
C VAL A 55 10.98 -0.74 -14.73
N SER A 56 9.93 -0.07 -15.20
CA SER A 56 9.19 0.96 -14.46
C SER A 56 8.08 0.44 -13.55
N SER A 57 7.52 -0.75 -13.81
CA SER A 57 6.39 -1.31 -13.07
C SER A 57 6.65 -2.73 -12.56
N PHE A 58 6.77 -3.71 -13.47
CA PHE A 58 6.84 -5.12 -13.14
C PHE A 58 7.83 -5.87 -14.04
N GLN A 59 8.66 -6.73 -13.45
CA GLN A 59 9.61 -7.59 -14.15
C GLN A 59 9.18 -9.05 -13.97
N SER A 60 8.62 -9.65 -15.03
CA SER A 60 8.33 -11.09 -15.10
C SER A 60 9.60 -11.91 -14.85
N LEU A 61 9.47 -12.99 -14.08
CA LEU A 61 10.51 -14.01 -13.88
C LEU A 61 10.00 -15.41 -14.27
N LEU A 62 8.69 -15.65 -14.16
CA LEU A 62 7.99 -16.92 -14.31
C LEU A 62 6.57 -16.63 -14.81
N GLU A 63 6.07 -17.37 -15.79
CA GLU A 63 4.72 -17.22 -16.35
C GLU A 63 3.97 -18.55 -16.35
N ASP A 64 2.64 -18.49 -16.22
CA ASP A 64 1.79 -19.68 -16.35
C ASP A 64 1.68 -20.13 -17.82
N SER A 65 1.25 -21.38 -18.04
CA SER A 65 1.16 -21.97 -19.39
C SER A 65 0.16 -21.29 -20.32
N SER A 66 -0.73 -20.43 -19.81
CA SER A 66 -1.66 -19.59 -20.60
C SER A 66 -1.24 -18.13 -20.77
N GLY A 67 -0.19 -17.66 -20.07
CA GLY A 67 0.26 -16.27 -20.10
C GLY A 67 -0.73 -15.27 -19.46
N LYS A 68 -1.73 -15.75 -18.70
CA LYS A 68 -2.66 -14.90 -17.94
C LYS A 68 -2.03 -14.38 -16.65
N PHE A 69 -1.09 -15.14 -16.08
CA PHE A 69 -0.47 -14.86 -14.79
C PHE A 69 1.05 -14.88 -14.90
N SER A 70 1.69 -13.92 -14.22
CA SER A 70 3.15 -13.86 -14.11
C SER A 70 3.56 -13.67 -12.65
N PHE A 71 4.60 -14.38 -12.23
CA PHE A 71 5.30 -14.16 -10.98
C PHE A 71 6.59 -13.37 -11.25
N GLY A 72 6.85 -12.36 -10.42
CA GLY A 72 7.99 -11.49 -10.64
C GLY A 72 8.18 -10.38 -9.62
N LEU A 73 8.97 -9.38 -10.01
CA LEU A 73 9.33 -8.23 -9.19
C LEU A 73 8.37 -7.08 -9.45
N LEU A 74 7.66 -6.60 -8.44
CA LEU A 74 6.78 -5.43 -8.52
C LEU A 74 7.44 -4.21 -7.88
N ARG A 75 7.53 -3.11 -8.63
CA ARG A 75 8.09 -1.84 -8.17
C ARG A 75 7.03 -1.05 -7.40
N VAL A 76 7.26 -0.86 -6.10
CA VAL A 76 6.39 -0.13 -5.18
C VAL A 76 7.02 1.24 -4.90
N ASN A 77 6.21 2.31 -4.81
CA ASN A 77 6.67 3.67 -4.48
C ASN A 77 7.92 4.15 -5.24
N SER A 78 8.07 3.73 -6.50
CA SER A 78 9.24 3.89 -7.40
C SER A 78 10.59 3.31 -6.93
N THR A 79 10.81 3.09 -5.63
CA THR A 79 12.11 2.72 -5.04
C THR A 79 12.10 1.42 -4.23
N GLU A 80 10.91 0.89 -3.93
CA GLU A 80 10.71 -0.33 -3.17
C GLU A 80 10.37 -1.50 -4.09
N LEU A 81 10.51 -2.73 -3.57
CA LEU A 81 10.29 -3.96 -4.32
C LEU A 81 9.52 -4.97 -3.48
N ALA A 82 8.43 -5.46 -4.04
CA ALA A 82 7.71 -6.64 -3.59
C ALA A 82 7.89 -7.80 -4.59
N LEU A 83 7.75 -9.04 -4.14
CA LEU A 83 7.49 -10.17 -5.03
C LEU A 83 5.97 -10.26 -5.23
N ALA A 84 5.50 -10.46 -6.45
CA ALA A 84 4.08 -10.47 -6.76
C ALA A 84 3.70 -11.60 -7.72
N VAL A 85 2.45 -12.07 -7.61
CA VAL A 85 1.74 -12.72 -8.73
C VAL A 85 0.78 -11.69 -9.32
N LEU A 86 0.93 -11.44 -10.62
CA LEU A 86 0.23 -10.41 -11.39
C LEU A 86 -0.74 -11.08 -12.37
N HIS A 87 -1.98 -10.59 -12.45
CA HIS A 87 -2.85 -10.85 -13.59
C HIS A 87 -2.42 -9.94 -14.75
N VAL A 88 -1.81 -10.53 -15.77
CA VAL A 88 -1.14 -9.81 -16.87
C VAL A 88 -2.11 -8.92 -17.67
N PRO A 89 -3.33 -9.36 -18.05
CA PRO A 89 -4.27 -8.53 -18.82
C PRO A 89 -4.74 -7.25 -18.13
N SER A 90 -4.75 -7.20 -16.79
CA SER A 90 -5.19 -6.03 -16.02
C SER A 90 -4.06 -5.31 -15.26
N ASN A 91 -2.83 -5.83 -15.31
CA ASN A 91 -1.71 -5.39 -14.49
C ASN A 91 -2.05 -5.34 -12.97
N GLU A 92 -2.87 -6.28 -12.49
CA GLU A 92 -3.34 -6.32 -11.10
C GLU A 92 -2.51 -7.29 -10.24
N PRO A 93 -1.93 -6.87 -9.11
CA PRO A 93 -1.30 -7.79 -8.17
C PRO A 93 -2.36 -8.56 -7.38
N LEU A 94 -2.45 -9.87 -7.60
CA LEU A 94 -3.37 -10.77 -6.91
C LEU A 94 -2.80 -11.26 -5.58
N TRP A 95 -1.49 -11.47 -5.55
CA TRP A 95 -0.74 -11.91 -4.38
C TRP A 95 0.55 -11.11 -4.25
N LEU A 96 0.96 -10.81 -3.01
CA LEU A 96 2.24 -10.18 -2.70
C LEU A 96 2.94 -10.96 -1.59
N ALA A 97 4.26 -11.13 -1.70
CA ALA A 97 5.06 -11.51 -0.55
C ALA A 97 4.96 -10.41 0.53
N ASN A 98 4.79 -10.82 1.79
CA ASN A 98 4.55 -9.92 2.93
C ASN A 98 5.80 -9.86 3.85
N PRO A 99 6.83 -9.04 3.53
CA PRO A 99 7.97 -8.81 4.41
C PRO A 99 7.65 -7.79 5.52
N LYS A 100 8.35 -7.89 6.66
CA LYS A 100 8.34 -6.82 7.68
C LYS A 100 8.92 -5.49 7.19
N THR A 101 9.74 -5.52 6.13
CA THR A 101 10.31 -4.35 5.45
C THR A 101 10.49 -4.69 3.98
N LEU A 102 9.94 -3.92 3.06
CA LEU A 102 10.17 -4.10 1.62
C LEU A 102 11.66 -4.04 1.27
N ALA A 103 12.05 -4.74 0.21
CA ALA A 103 13.37 -4.59 -0.39
C ALA A 103 13.43 -3.28 -1.20
N ARG A 104 14.64 -2.86 -1.61
CA ARG A 104 14.79 -1.75 -2.58
C ARG A 104 14.87 -2.29 -4.00
N TRP A 105 14.31 -1.54 -4.95
CA TRP A 105 14.56 -1.80 -6.38
C TRP A 105 15.97 -1.33 -6.76
N SER A 106 16.93 -2.24 -6.68
CA SER A 106 18.34 -2.02 -7.00
C SER A 106 18.95 -3.34 -7.46
N ASP A 107 19.86 -3.24 -8.44
CA ASP A 107 20.89 -4.20 -8.85
C ASP A 107 21.51 -5.06 -7.73
N ARG A 108 21.54 -4.54 -6.50
CA ARG A 108 22.09 -5.21 -5.31
C ARG A 108 21.10 -6.17 -4.66
N THR A 109 19.81 -5.87 -4.71
CA THR A 109 18.75 -6.78 -4.24
C THR A 109 18.75 -7.99 -5.17
N ARG A 110 18.59 -9.19 -4.59
CA ARG A 110 18.58 -10.43 -5.35
C ARG A 110 17.40 -11.29 -4.95
N VAL A 111 16.87 -12.01 -5.93
CA VAL A 111 15.80 -12.97 -5.76
C VAL A 111 16.29 -14.29 -6.33
N PHE A 112 16.30 -15.33 -5.51
CA PHE A 112 16.84 -16.63 -5.91
C PHE A 112 15.93 -17.77 -5.45
N PHE A 113 16.04 -18.89 -6.16
CA PHE A 113 15.38 -20.13 -5.80
C PHE A 113 16.40 -21.26 -5.67
N ASN A 114 16.51 -21.80 -4.46
CA ASN A 114 17.33 -22.97 -4.17
C ASN A 114 16.55 -23.93 -3.26
N GLY A 115 15.40 -24.40 -3.76
CA GLY A 115 14.39 -25.15 -3.01
C GLY A 115 13.52 -24.31 -2.07
N SER A 116 14.07 -23.20 -1.58
CA SER A 116 13.31 -22.07 -1.02
C SER A 116 13.39 -20.87 -1.95
N LEU A 117 12.30 -20.12 -2.08
CA LEU A 117 12.28 -18.82 -2.75
C LEU A 117 12.64 -17.74 -1.73
N VAL A 118 13.64 -16.90 -2.04
CA VAL A 118 14.23 -15.94 -1.10
C VAL A 118 14.50 -14.61 -1.80
N ILE A 119 14.26 -13.50 -1.09
CA ILE A 119 14.69 -12.15 -1.49
C ILE A 119 15.61 -11.55 -0.43
N SER A 120 16.80 -11.07 -0.85
CA SER A 120 17.85 -10.58 0.05
C SER A 120 18.70 -9.44 -0.54
N ASP A 121 19.57 -8.84 0.27
CA ASP A 121 20.64 -7.93 -0.16
C ASP A 121 22.03 -8.62 -0.17
N PRO A 122 23.11 -7.98 -0.67
CA PRO A 122 24.46 -8.56 -0.71
C PRO A 122 25.14 -8.66 0.65
N ARG A 123 24.49 -8.20 1.74
CA ARG A 123 24.96 -8.31 3.13
C ARG A 123 24.22 -9.43 3.88
N SER A 124 23.54 -10.31 3.14
CA SER A 124 22.73 -11.42 3.64
C SER A 124 21.53 -11.00 4.49
N ARG A 125 21.05 -9.75 4.39
CA ARG A 125 19.75 -9.38 4.94
C ARG A 125 18.66 -10.01 4.06
N VAL A 126 18.03 -11.06 4.57
CA VAL A 126 16.79 -11.59 4.00
C VAL A 126 15.64 -10.62 4.32
N PHE A 127 14.87 -10.23 3.30
CA PHE A 127 13.64 -9.44 3.48
C PHE A 127 12.42 -10.35 3.63
N TRP A 128 12.36 -11.44 2.87
CA TRP A 128 11.31 -12.47 2.90
C TRP A 128 11.84 -13.80 2.33
N SER A 129 11.24 -14.91 2.76
CA SER A 129 11.46 -16.25 2.19
C SER A 129 10.24 -17.16 2.45
N THR A 130 10.12 -18.24 1.67
CA THR A 130 9.12 -19.30 1.88
C THR A 130 9.41 -20.23 3.07
N GLY A 131 10.30 -19.84 3.99
CA GLY A 131 10.87 -20.72 5.00
C GLY A 131 11.86 -21.73 4.42
N SER A 132 12.20 -22.77 5.19
CA SER A 132 13.22 -23.77 4.83
C SER A 132 12.67 -24.90 3.94
N THR A 133 11.96 -24.56 2.85
CA THR A 133 11.44 -25.57 1.90
C THR A 133 12.58 -26.22 1.11
N GLN A 134 12.50 -27.54 0.91
CA GLN A 134 13.50 -28.33 0.16
C GLN A 134 13.01 -28.72 -1.25
N GLY A 135 12.17 -27.89 -1.88
CA GLY A 135 11.59 -28.19 -3.19
C GLY A 135 12.63 -28.29 -4.31
N ASP A 136 12.23 -28.81 -5.45
CA ASP A 136 13.09 -28.93 -6.64
C ASP A 136 12.80 -27.85 -7.67
N LYS A 137 11.55 -27.38 -7.74
CA LYS A 137 11.14 -26.29 -8.63
C LYS A 137 10.04 -25.40 -8.07
N LEU A 138 10.00 -24.16 -8.55
CA LEU A 138 8.89 -23.21 -8.41
C LEU A 138 8.08 -23.21 -9.72
N VAL A 139 6.76 -23.31 -9.64
CA VAL A 139 5.84 -23.25 -10.80
C VAL A 139 4.69 -22.29 -10.52
N LEU A 140 4.12 -21.69 -11.57
CA LEU A 140 2.92 -20.87 -11.50
C LEU A 140 1.79 -21.56 -12.25
N LEU A 141 0.68 -21.82 -11.56
CA LEU A 141 -0.49 -22.47 -12.13
C LEU A 141 -1.42 -21.45 -12.82
N ASN A 142 -2.23 -21.94 -13.75
CA ASN A 142 -3.21 -21.16 -14.53
C ASN A 142 -4.43 -20.67 -13.72
N ASN A 143 -4.43 -20.85 -12.39
CA ASN A 143 -5.34 -20.22 -11.43
C ASN A 143 -4.60 -19.23 -10.49
N SER A 144 -3.45 -18.71 -10.92
CA SER A 144 -2.56 -17.82 -10.16
C SER A 144 -1.94 -18.40 -8.87
N ASN A 145 -2.03 -19.71 -8.62
CA ASN A 145 -1.37 -20.34 -7.48
C ASN A 145 0.12 -20.58 -7.78
N LEU A 146 1.00 -19.96 -7.01
CA LEU A 146 2.45 -20.11 -7.10
C LEU A 146 2.89 -21.21 -6.13
N GLN A 147 3.48 -22.30 -6.62
CA GLN A 147 3.79 -23.49 -5.82
C GLN A 147 5.28 -23.85 -5.85
N ILE A 148 5.81 -24.24 -4.68
CA ILE A 148 7.09 -24.96 -4.57
C ILE A 148 6.79 -26.46 -4.52
N LEU A 149 7.30 -27.19 -5.51
CA LEU A 149 7.11 -28.63 -5.63
C LEU A 149 8.39 -29.39 -5.26
N GLY A 150 8.25 -30.40 -4.40
CA GLY A 150 9.28 -31.42 -4.16
C GLY A 150 9.07 -32.64 -5.05
N ASN A 151 10.14 -33.20 -5.58
CA ASN A 151 10.07 -34.40 -6.41
C ASN A 151 9.79 -35.65 -5.56
N SER A 152 8.73 -36.37 -5.92
CA SER A 152 8.39 -37.69 -5.42
C SER A 152 8.02 -38.55 -6.62
N ASN A 153 8.37 -39.84 -6.60
CA ASN A 153 8.60 -40.65 -7.81
C ASN A 153 7.38 -40.86 -8.73
N ASN A 154 6.16 -40.48 -8.31
CA ASN A 154 4.93 -40.60 -9.10
C ASN A 154 4.11 -39.28 -9.15
N ASP A 155 4.01 -38.56 -8.03
CA ASP A 155 3.24 -37.31 -7.90
C ASP A 155 4.07 -36.23 -7.19
N PRO A 156 4.08 -34.96 -7.65
CA PRO A 156 4.85 -33.89 -7.03
C PRO A 156 4.21 -33.39 -5.72
N THR A 157 4.98 -33.37 -4.63
CA THR A 157 4.48 -32.89 -3.33
C THR A 157 4.52 -31.36 -3.28
N VAL A 158 3.38 -30.71 -3.05
CA VAL A 158 3.35 -29.26 -2.74
C VAL A 158 3.95 -29.03 -1.36
N LEU A 159 5.06 -28.28 -1.29
CA LEU A 159 5.77 -27.96 -0.05
C LEU A 159 5.44 -26.56 0.48
N TRP A 160 5.00 -25.67 -0.39
CA TRP A 160 4.51 -24.32 -0.11
C TRP A 160 3.69 -23.82 -1.29
N GLN A 161 2.64 -23.04 -1.04
CA GLN A 161 1.85 -22.39 -2.07
C GLN A 161 1.38 -20.98 -1.67
N SER A 162 1.23 -20.06 -2.63
CA SER A 162 0.77 -18.68 -2.36
C SER A 162 -0.67 -18.63 -1.83
N PHE A 163 -1.50 -19.60 -2.22
CA PHE A 163 -2.88 -19.72 -1.77
C PHE A 163 -3.04 -19.87 -0.24
N ASP A 164 -2.02 -20.35 0.48
CA ASP A 164 -2.05 -20.48 1.94
C ASP A 164 -1.75 -19.15 2.66
N PHE A 165 -1.30 -18.13 1.92
CA PHE A 165 -0.83 -16.84 2.45
C PHE A 165 -1.44 -15.65 1.69
N PRO A 166 -2.78 -15.48 1.68
CA PRO A 166 -3.44 -14.36 1.00
C PRO A 166 -3.07 -12.99 1.61
N THR A 167 -3.35 -11.92 0.86
CA THR A 167 -3.03 -10.53 1.24
C THR A 167 -4.29 -9.71 1.50
N ASN A 168 -4.77 -8.92 0.54
CA ASN A 168 -6.06 -8.22 0.57
C ASN A 168 -7.10 -8.88 -0.34
N THR A 169 -6.67 -9.83 -1.18
CA THR A 169 -7.46 -10.42 -2.28
C THR A 169 -7.54 -11.94 -2.10
N LEU A 170 -8.72 -12.47 -2.41
CA LEU A 170 -9.08 -13.89 -2.53
C LEU A 170 -9.44 -14.14 -4.01
N VAL A 171 -8.85 -15.15 -4.64
CA VAL A 171 -9.07 -15.48 -6.06
C VAL A 171 -9.99 -16.69 -6.24
N GLU A 172 -10.47 -16.90 -7.47
CA GLU A 172 -11.13 -18.14 -7.89
C GLU A 172 -10.39 -19.41 -7.41
N THR A 173 -11.14 -20.45 -7.07
CA THR A 173 -10.63 -21.78 -6.65
C THR A 173 -9.83 -21.83 -5.33
N GLN A 174 -9.43 -20.69 -4.75
CA GLN A 174 -8.68 -20.63 -3.49
C GLN A 174 -9.58 -20.96 -2.29
N ASN A 175 -9.23 -22.00 -1.53
CA ASN A 175 -9.87 -22.32 -0.25
C ASN A 175 -9.33 -21.39 0.86
N PHE A 176 -10.10 -20.37 1.23
CA PHE A 176 -9.76 -19.48 2.35
C PHE A 176 -10.28 -20.08 3.67
N THR A 177 -9.39 -20.37 4.61
CA THR A 177 -9.70 -21.09 5.86
C THR A 177 -9.66 -20.18 7.10
N SER A 178 -10.13 -20.68 8.25
CA SER A 178 -10.06 -19.95 9.53
C SER A 178 -8.63 -19.72 10.08
N THR A 179 -7.58 -20.23 9.42
CA THR A 179 -6.17 -19.91 9.73
C THR A 179 -5.64 -18.74 8.90
N MET A 180 -6.44 -18.18 7.99
CA MET A 180 -6.09 -17.09 7.11
C MET A 180 -6.79 -15.79 7.51
N SER A 181 -6.27 -14.66 7.02
CA SER A 181 -6.90 -13.35 7.10
C SER A 181 -6.69 -12.61 5.78
N LEU A 182 -7.71 -11.90 5.27
CA LEU A 182 -7.46 -10.78 4.37
C LEU A 182 -7.18 -9.54 5.22
N ILE A 183 -6.28 -8.67 4.76
CA ILE A 183 -5.94 -7.38 5.39
C ILE A 183 -6.03 -6.30 4.32
N SER A 184 -6.75 -5.20 4.59
CA SER A 184 -6.86 -4.07 3.65
C SER A 184 -5.49 -3.44 3.37
N SER A 185 -5.31 -2.78 2.22
CA SER A 185 -4.00 -2.22 1.85
C SER A 185 -3.54 -1.03 2.71
N ASN A 186 -4.43 -0.46 3.53
CA ASN A 186 -4.08 0.51 4.58
C ASN A 186 -3.83 -0.13 5.96
N GLY A 187 -3.98 -1.45 6.11
CA GLY A 187 -3.73 -2.20 7.34
C GLY A 187 -4.77 -2.02 8.45
N LEU A 188 -5.84 -1.25 8.23
CA LEU A 188 -6.85 -0.90 9.24
C LEU A 188 -7.96 -1.94 9.39
N TYR A 189 -8.18 -2.79 8.38
CA TYR A 189 -9.29 -3.73 8.34
C TYR A 189 -8.81 -5.15 8.06
N SER A 190 -9.49 -6.15 8.66
CA SER A 190 -9.25 -7.56 8.36
C SER A 190 -10.54 -8.36 8.18
N MET A 191 -10.52 -9.35 7.29
CA MET A 191 -11.54 -10.40 7.15
C MET A 191 -10.99 -11.69 7.74
N ARG A 192 -11.76 -12.34 8.61
CA ARG A 192 -11.44 -13.64 9.23
C ARG A 192 -12.69 -14.52 9.29
N LEU A 193 -12.51 -15.83 9.22
CA LEU A 193 -13.61 -16.77 9.44
C LEU A 193 -13.73 -17.14 10.93
N GLY A 194 -14.97 -17.13 11.42
CA GLY A 194 -15.33 -17.80 12.64
C GLY A 194 -15.65 -19.28 12.41
N ARG A 195 -16.36 -19.89 13.36
CA ARG A 195 -16.83 -21.28 13.26
C ARG A 195 -17.80 -21.48 12.09
N ASP A 196 -18.74 -20.56 11.94
CA ASP A 196 -19.91 -20.61 11.05
C ASP A 196 -20.27 -19.23 10.48
N PHE A 197 -19.29 -18.32 10.36
CA PHE A 197 -19.50 -16.96 9.86
C PHE A 197 -18.23 -16.36 9.22
N ILE A 198 -18.42 -15.40 8.31
CA ILE A 198 -17.41 -14.44 7.87
C ILE A 198 -17.52 -13.20 8.77
N GLY A 199 -16.41 -12.71 9.31
CA GLY A 199 -16.36 -11.47 10.09
C GLY A 199 -15.40 -10.44 9.49
N LEU A 200 -15.83 -9.18 9.44
CA LEU A 200 -14.96 -8.03 9.15
C LEU A 200 -14.70 -7.25 10.42
N TYR A 201 -13.43 -6.88 10.61
CA TYR A 201 -12.90 -6.31 11.85
C TYR A 201 -12.07 -5.06 11.56
N ALA A 202 -12.21 -4.03 12.41
CA ALA A 202 -11.49 -2.77 12.33
C ALA A 202 -10.50 -2.64 13.48
N LYS A 203 -9.31 -2.12 13.17
CA LYS A 203 -8.26 -1.84 14.16
C LYS A 203 -8.14 -0.34 14.37
N PHE A 204 -8.92 0.18 15.31
CA PHE A 204 -8.91 1.59 15.71
C PHE A 204 -8.06 1.86 16.97
N ASP A 205 -7.58 0.81 17.64
CA ASP A 205 -6.65 0.87 18.78
C ASP A 205 -5.59 -0.25 18.69
N SER A 206 -4.56 -0.22 19.54
CA SER A 206 -3.56 -1.29 19.62
C SER A 206 -4.14 -2.60 20.16
N ASP A 207 -5.07 -2.51 21.12
CA ASP A 207 -5.32 -3.58 22.09
C ASP A 207 -6.51 -4.49 21.74
N SER A 208 -7.43 -4.05 20.86
CA SER A 208 -8.50 -4.90 20.33
C SER A 208 -8.86 -4.58 18.87
N ASP A 209 -9.43 -5.57 18.19
CA ASP A 209 -10.00 -5.44 16.85
C ASP A 209 -11.54 -5.53 16.94
N GLN A 210 -12.26 -4.45 16.61
CA GLN A 210 -13.72 -4.39 16.70
C GLN A 210 -14.39 -5.04 15.48
N MET A 211 -15.30 -5.98 15.69
CA MET A 211 -16.12 -6.54 14.59
C MET A 211 -17.22 -5.54 14.20
N TYR A 212 -17.29 -5.17 12.92
CA TYR A 212 -18.34 -4.28 12.39
C TYR A 212 -19.33 -4.99 11.45
N TRP A 213 -18.92 -6.07 10.78
CA TRP A 213 -19.81 -6.82 9.90
C TRP A 213 -19.65 -8.31 10.10
N LYS A 214 -20.76 -9.05 10.00
CA LYS A 214 -20.82 -10.48 10.27
C LYS A 214 -21.87 -11.16 9.40
N HIS A 215 -21.44 -11.98 8.45
CA HIS A 215 -22.34 -12.87 7.71
C HIS A 215 -22.27 -14.28 8.29
N LYS A 216 -23.38 -14.76 8.87
CA LYS A 216 -23.48 -16.10 9.46
C LYS A 216 -24.14 -17.06 8.49
N ALA A 217 -23.59 -18.28 8.37
CA ALA A 217 -24.11 -19.37 7.54
C ALA A 217 -25.62 -19.55 7.67
N LEU A 218 -26.36 -19.26 6.60
CA LEU A 218 -27.82 -19.43 6.54
C LEU A 218 -28.26 -20.90 6.56
N GLN A 219 -27.34 -21.85 6.30
CA GLN A 219 -27.59 -23.30 6.28
C GLN A 219 -28.67 -23.75 5.26
N ALA A 220 -28.91 -22.91 4.24
CA ALA A 220 -29.98 -23.10 3.25
C ALA A 220 -29.74 -24.26 2.27
N LYS A 221 -28.52 -24.83 2.25
CA LYS A 221 -28.11 -25.93 1.37
C LYS A 221 -27.63 -27.16 2.15
N ALA A 222 -26.95 -26.96 3.28
CA ALA A 222 -26.55 -28.00 4.21
C ALA A 222 -26.43 -27.42 5.63
N PRO A 223 -26.68 -28.20 6.69
CA PRO A 223 -26.46 -27.76 8.07
C PRO A 223 -24.95 -27.64 8.37
N VAL A 224 -24.59 -26.73 9.28
CA VAL A 224 -23.28 -26.73 9.92
C VAL A 224 -23.29 -27.79 11.01
N ILE A 225 -22.36 -28.74 10.94
CA ILE A 225 -22.30 -29.90 11.84
C ILE A 225 -21.27 -29.65 12.94
N ASP A 226 -21.68 -29.78 14.19
CA ASP A 226 -20.76 -29.65 15.33
C ASP A 226 -19.71 -30.78 15.31
N GLY A 227 -18.44 -30.42 15.53
CA GLY A 227 -17.31 -31.35 15.46
C GLY A 227 -16.65 -31.49 14.08
N ASN A 228 -17.31 -31.08 12.99
CA ASN A 228 -16.75 -31.14 11.62
C ASN A 228 -15.71 -30.04 11.30
N GLY A 229 -15.24 -29.28 12.30
CA GLY A 229 -14.31 -28.16 12.11
C GLY A 229 -15.00 -26.83 11.75
N PRO A 230 -14.24 -25.74 11.61
CA PRO A 230 -14.76 -24.44 11.16
C PRO A 230 -15.04 -24.45 9.65
N VAL A 231 -15.79 -23.45 9.18
CA VAL A 231 -16.01 -23.24 7.74
C VAL A 231 -14.75 -22.76 7.01
N HIS A 232 -14.71 -23.01 5.70
CA HIS A 232 -13.86 -22.34 4.72
C HIS A 232 -14.74 -21.66 3.66
N ILE A 233 -14.21 -20.66 2.95
CA ILE A 233 -14.90 -20.00 1.84
C ILE A 233 -14.09 -20.11 0.55
N ARG A 234 -14.77 -20.03 -0.60
CA ARG A 234 -14.15 -20.05 -1.93
C ARG A 234 -14.96 -19.20 -2.92
N VAL A 235 -14.25 -18.46 -3.77
CA VAL A 235 -14.84 -17.75 -4.91
C VAL A 235 -15.01 -18.74 -6.06
N GLU A 236 -16.23 -18.84 -6.57
CA GLU A 236 -16.61 -19.75 -7.66
C GLU A 236 -16.81 -18.96 -8.97
N PRO A 237 -16.29 -19.44 -10.12
CA PRO A 237 -16.36 -18.72 -11.41
C PRO A 237 -17.79 -18.38 -11.88
N ASP A 238 -18.81 -19.10 -11.42
CA ASP A 238 -20.23 -18.85 -11.75
C ASP A 238 -20.84 -17.63 -11.01
N GLY A 239 -20.03 -16.77 -10.40
CA GLY A 239 -20.48 -15.51 -9.79
C GLY A 239 -21.01 -15.63 -8.37
N TRP A 240 -20.32 -16.35 -7.48
CA TRP A 240 -20.69 -16.47 -6.07
C TRP A 240 -19.52 -16.75 -5.12
N LEU A 241 -19.73 -16.44 -3.84
CA LEU A 241 -18.88 -16.84 -2.72
C LEU A 241 -19.56 -17.99 -1.97
N GLY A 242 -18.98 -19.19 -2.07
CA GLY A 242 -19.46 -20.37 -1.35
C GLY A 242 -18.83 -20.49 0.04
N MET A 243 -19.63 -20.81 1.04
CA MET A 243 -19.17 -21.22 2.37
C MET A 243 -19.36 -22.73 2.54
N TYR A 244 -18.31 -23.43 2.95
CA TYR A 244 -18.22 -24.89 3.03
C TYR A 244 -17.73 -25.33 4.39
N GLN A 245 -18.06 -26.56 4.80
CA GLN A 245 -17.46 -27.20 5.97
C GLN A 245 -16.67 -28.44 5.52
N ASN A 246 -17.27 -29.64 5.57
CA ASN A 246 -16.72 -30.86 4.98
C ASN A 246 -17.55 -31.29 3.76
N GLY A 247 -16.88 -31.60 2.65
CA GLY A 247 -17.51 -32.02 1.38
C GLY A 247 -17.63 -30.89 0.35
N THR A 248 -18.36 -31.17 -0.74
CA THR A 248 -18.49 -30.28 -1.91
C THR A 248 -19.79 -29.47 -1.95
N THR A 249 -20.74 -29.74 -1.04
CA THR A 249 -21.97 -28.94 -0.90
C THR A 249 -21.68 -27.75 0.01
N PRO A 250 -21.95 -26.50 -0.42
CA PRO A 250 -21.86 -25.36 0.47
C PRO A 250 -22.91 -25.45 1.58
N VAL A 251 -22.60 -24.96 2.78
CA VAL A 251 -23.60 -24.68 3.82
C VAL A 251 -24.35 -23.38 3.50
N ASP A 252 -23.69 -22.43 2.82
CA ASP A 252 -24.24 -21.12 2.48
C ASP A 252 -23.63 -20.55 1.19
N VAL A 253 -24.36 -19.66 0.50
CA VAL A 253 -24.03 -19.14 -0.84
C VAL A 253 -24.39 -17.66 -0.96
N GLU A 254 -23.37 -16.79 -0.95
CA GLU A 254 -23.54 -15.37 -1.25
C GLU A 254 -23.42 -15.15 -2.77
N SER A 255 -24.51 -14.73 -3.40
CA SER A 255 -24.62 -14.59 -4.86
C SER A 255 -24.22 -13.18 -5.32
N PHE A 256 -23.41 -13.08 -6.37
CA PHE A 256 -23.02 -11.79 -6.94
C PHE A 256 -23.99 -11.35 -8.06
N ASN A 257 -23.84 -10.13 -8.59
CA ASN A 257 -24.68 -9.62 -9.68
C ASN A 257 -24.52 -10.42 -11.00
N SER A 258 -23.38 -11.11 -11.17
CA SER A 258 -23.10 -12.04 -12.27
C SER A 258 -23.66 -13.45 -12.08
N PHE A 259 -24.27 -13.79 -10.92
CA PHE A 259 -24.62 -15.18 -10.57
C PHE A 259 -25.31 -15.96 -11.70
N GLN A 260 -24.76 -17.14 -12.01
CA GLN A 260 -25.18 -18.05 -13.10
C GLN A 260 -25.10 -17.45 -14.51
N ARG A 261 -24.28 -16.42 -14.72
CA ARG A 261 -23.90 -15.89 -16.04
C ARG A 261 -22.43 -16.25 -16.29
N PRO A 262 -22.07 -16.83 -17.44
CA PRO A 262 -20.68 -17.12 -17.73
C PRO A 262 -19.88 -15.82 -17.85
N LEU A 263 -18.77 -15.75 -17.10
CA LEU A 263 -17.78 -14.68 -17.19
C LEU A 263 -16.52 -15.22 -17.88
N ASP A 264 -16.07 -14.55 -18.94
CA ASP A 264 -14.79 -14.88 -19.61
C ASP A 264 -13.56 -14.31 -18.86
N GLY A 265 -13.79 -13.44 -17.88
CA GLY A 265 -12.77 -12.68 -17.15
C GLY A 265 -12.68 -13.08 -15.68
N LEU A 266 -11.46 -12.99 -15.14
CA LEU A 266 -11.13 -13.34 -13.76
C LEU A 266 -12.03 -12.62 -12.74
N LEU A 267 -12.56 -13.40 -11.79
CA LEU A 267 -13.33 -12.98 -10.62
C LEU A 267 -12.43 -12.98 -9.37
N ILE A 268 -12.52 -11.91 -8.56
CA ILE A 268 -11.81 -11.79 -7.28
C ILE A 268 -12.74 -11.24 -6.20
N VAL A 269 -12.45 -11.56 -4.94
CA VAL A 269 -13.02 -10.90 -3.76
C VAL A 269 -11.90 -10.17 -3.02
N ARG A 270 -12.14 -8.92 -2.63
CA ARG A 270 -11.12 -8.03 -2.05
C ARG A 270 -11.66 -7.27 -0.85
N LEU A 271 -10.83 -7.15 0.18
CA LEU A 271 -11.06 -6.26 1.31
C LEU A 271 -10.45 -4.88 1.01
N GLU A 272 -11.33 -3.89 0.87
CA GLU A 272 -10.96 -2.54 0.41
C GLU A 272 -10.48 -1.62 1.56
N PRO A 273 -9.78 -0.50 1.25
CA PRO A 273 -9.36 0.50 2.23
C PRO A 273 -10.50 1.23 2.95
N ASP A 274 -11.75 1.08 2.51
CA ASP A 274 -12.96 1.58 3.18
C ASP A 274 -13.56 0.57 4.18
N GLY A 275 -13.00 -0.64 4.26
CA GLY A 275 -13.49 -1.74 5.11
C GLY A 275 -14.59 -2.58 4.46
N ASN A 276 -14.97 -2.30 3.21
CA ASN A 276 -15.98 -3.12 2.52
C ASN A 276 -15.33 -4.34 1.88
N LEU A 277 -16.02 -5.49 1.94
CA LEU A 277 -15.66 -6.69 1.20
C LEU A 277 -16.41 -6.66 -0.14
N LYS A 278 -15.69 -6.54 -1.25
CA LYS A 278 -16.27 -6.39 -2.59
C LYS A 278 -15.81 -7.50 -3.52
N ALA A 279 -16.68 -7.95 -4.43
CA ALA A 279 -16.28 -8.81 -5.54
C ALA A 279 -16.13 -7.98 -6.82
N TYR A 280 -15.16 -8.35 -7.65
CA TYR A 280 -14.88 -7.71 -8.94
C TYR A 280 -14.63 -8.76 -10.01
N TYR A 281 -15.15 -8.56 -11.22
CA TYR A 281 -14.69 -9.28 -12.42
C TYR A 281 -13.95 -8.36 -13.39
N TRP A 282 -13.00 -8.93 -14.14
CA TRP A 282 -12.26 -8.20 -15.18
C TRP A 282 -13.03 -8.19 -16.50
N ALA A 283 -13.60 -7.05 -16.88
CA ALA A 283 -14.37 -6.88 -18.12
C ALA A 283 -13.50 -6.69 -19.39
N GLY A 284 -12.26 -7.17 -19.39
CA GLY A 284 -11.30 -7.01 -20.50
C GLY A 284 -10.60 -5.65 -20.56
N SER A 285 -11.24 -4.59 -20.06
CA SER A 285 -10.69 -3.21 -20.04
C SER A 285 -10.73 -2.52 -18.68
N SER A 286 -11.60 -2.96 -17.77
CA SER A 286 -11.72 -2.45 -16.40
C SER A 286 -12.25 -3.51 -15.44
N TRP A 287 -11.94 -3.35 -14.16
CA TRP A 287 -12.62 -4.09 -13.08
C TRP A 287 -14.03 -3.53 -12.88
N VAL A 288 -15.02 -4.41 -12.77
CA VAL A 288 -16.43 -4.07 -12.50
C VAL A 288 -16.83 -4.60 -11.13
N VAL A 289 -17.42 -3.76 -10.28
CA VAL A 289 -17.97 -4.18 -8.97
C VAL A 289 -19.17 -5.10 -9.21
N ASP A 290 -19.08 -6.33 -8.72
CA ASP A 290 -20.07 -7.37 -8.91
C ASP A 290 -20.80 -7.75 -7.62
N TYR A 291 -20.20 -7.46 -6.47
CA TYR A 291 -20.82 -7.58 -5.14
C TYR A 291 -20.19 -6.57 -4.17
N GLN A 292 -20.95 -6.16 -3.17
CA GLN A 292 -20.44 -5.44 -2.00
C GLN A 292 -21.21 -5.89 -0.75
N ALA A 293 -20.47 -6.26 0.29
CA ALA A 293 -21.00 -6.77 1.57
C ALA A 293 -21.76 -5.71 2.38
N ILE A 294 -21.32 -4.45 2.25
CA ILE A 294 -21.93 -3.27 2.85
C ILE A 294 -22.46 -2.39 1.71
N ARG A 295 -23.70 -1.91 1.81
CA ARG A 295 -24.36 -1.15 0.73
C ARG A 295 -24.47 0.33 1.03
N GLU A 296 -24.95 0.70 2.21
CA GLU A 296 -25.12 2.10 2.57
C GLU A 296 -23.80 2.72 3.07
N THR A 297 -23.52 3.97 2.70
CA THR A 297 -22.25 4.61 3.07
C THR A 297 -22.09 4.73 4.60
N CYS A 298 -23.17 4.93 5.34
CA CYS A 298 -23.13 5.01 6.81
C CYS A 298 -23.03 3.63 7.50
N GLU A 299 -23.17 2.52 6.77
CA GLU A 299 -22.87 1.17 7.27
C GLU A 299 -21.37 0.80 7.10
N LEU A 300 -20.54 1.69 6.54
CA LEU A 300 -19.09 1.48 6.52
C LEU A 300 -18.47 1.75 7.90
N PRO A 301 -17.34 1.12 8.26
CA PRO A 301 -16.74 1.27 9.58
C PRO A 301 -16.18 2.68 9.88
N ASN A 302 -15.86 3.48 8.86
CA ASN A 302 -15.36 4.85 9.06
C ASN A 302 -15.56 5.81 7.85
N PRO A 303 -16.79 6.09 7.40
CA PRO A 303 -17.05 6.96 6.25
C PRO A 303 -16.81 8.46 6.53
N CYS A 304 -16.86 8.90 7.79
CA CYS A 304 -16.79 10.31 8.17
C CYS A 304 -15.60 10.69 9.06
N GLY A 305 -14.68 9.76 9.33
CA GLY A 305 -13.50 10.00 10.16
C GLY A 305 -13.80 10.21 11.65
N PRO A 306 -12.76 10.54 12.45
CA PRO A 306 -12.87 10.78 13.90
C PRO A 306 -13.88 11.86 14.30
N TYR A 307 -14.78 11.50 15.23
CA TYR A 307 -15.91 12.33 15.70
C TYR A 307 -16.82 12.83 14.56
N GLY A 308 -16.83 12.14 13.42
CA GLY A 308 -17.77 12.36 12.34
C GLY A 308 -19.14 11.76 12.64
N LEU A 309 -20.20 12.39 12.14
CA LEU A 309 -21.58 11.93 12.25
C LEU A 309 -22.14 11.68 10.84
N CYS A 310 -22.40 10.43 10.50
CA CYS A 310 -22.96 10.02 9.22
C CYS A 310 -24.48 9.93 9.30
N THR A 311 -25.18 10.72 8.50
CA THR A 311 -26.64 10.72 8.40
C THR A 311 -27.04 10.30 6.99
N SER A 312 -27.80 9.22 6.86
CA SER A 312 -28.23 8.69 5.56
C SER A 312 -28.94 9.76 4.71
N GLY A 313 -28.56 9.87 3.43
CA GLY A 313 -29.04 10.91 2.51
C GLY A 313 -28.38 12.30 2.68
N SER A 314 -27.98 12.67 3.90
CA SER A 314 -27.33 13.97 4.21
C SER A 314 -25.79 13.90 4.20
N GLY A 315 -25.20 12.71 4.32
CA GLY A 315 -23.76 12.49 4.32
C GLY A 315 -23.10 12.77 5.67
N CYS A 316 -21.85 13.23 5.62
CA CYS A 316 -21.03 13.47 6.81
C CYS A 316 -21.18 14.89 7.37
N SER A 317 -21.30 14.96 8.70
CA SER A 317 -21.27 16.19 9.50
C SER A 317 -20.38 15.99 10.72
N CYS A 318 -20.22 17.01 11.58
CA CYS A 318 -19.49 16.86 12.83
C CYS A 318 -20.41 16.59 14.03
N LEU A 319 -19.88 15.83 15.00
CA LEU A 319 -20.54 15.58 16.26
C LEU A 319 -20.77 16.89 17.04
N ASP A 320 -19.77 17.77 17.08
CA ASP A 320 -19.90 19.15 17.56
C ASP A 320 -20.47 20.06 16.46
N ASN A 321 -21.65 20.64 16.69
CA ASN A 321 -22.28 21.57 15.73
C ASN A 321 -21.49 22.88 15.55
N ASN A 322 -20.43 23.12 16.34
CA ASN A 322 -19.55 24.29 16.25
C ASN A 322 -18.26 24.02 15.45
N THR A 323 -18.07 22.82 14.91
CA THR A 323 -16.89 22.50 14.07
C THR A 323 -17.32 22.18 12.64
N ASP A 324 -16.68 22.85 11.68
CA ASP A 324 -16.89 22.58 10.26
C ASP A 324 -16.32 21.20 9.90
N PHE A 325 -17.10 20.42 9.15
CA PHE A 325 -16.61 19.21 8.49
C PHE A 325 -15.71 19.60 7.33
N SER A 326 -14.44 19.17 7.35
CA SER A 326 -13.46 19.64 6.36
C SER A 326 -13.68 19.02 4.98
N SER A 327 -13.22 19.72 3.93
CA SER A 327 -13.08 19.15 2.59
C SER A 327 -12.05 18.01 2.49
N SER A 328 -11.32 17.73 3.58
CA SER A 328 -10.45 16.55 3.73
C SER A 328 -11.12 15.41 4.51
N GLY A 329 -12.45 15.45 4.71
CA GLY A 329 -13.23 14.36 5.30
C GLY A 329 -13.05 14.17 6.81
N HIS A 330 -12.73 15.22 7.56
CA HIS A 330 -12.41 15.15 8.99
C HIS A 330 -12.99 16.34 9.77
N CYS A 331 -13.34 16.15 11.04
CA CYS A 331 -13.79 17.24 11.90
C CYS A 331 -12.65 18.12 12.42
N ALA A 332 -12.79 19.43 12.23
CA ALA A 332 -11.80 20.42 12.65
C ALA A 332 -11.55 20.34 14.18
N GLY A 333 -10.28 20.27 14.59
CA GLY A 333 -9.90 20.16 16.00
C GLY A 333 -9.76 18.74 16.54
N SER A 334 -10.17 17.70 15.81
CA SER A 334 -9.94 16.28 16.19
C SER A 334 -8.48 15.80 15.98
N GLY A 335 -7.53 16.73 15.79
CA GLY A 335 -6.16 16.48 15.34
C GLY A 335 -5.20 15.97 16.42
N SER A 336 -5.60 14.97 17.20
CA SER A 336 -4.70 14.25 18.12
C SER A 336 -5.14 12.79 18.23
N LEU A 337 -4.39 11.88 17.60
CA LEU A 337 -4.47 10.46 17.96
C LEU A 337 -4.14 10.35 19.45
N PHE A 338 -5.00 9.68 20.21
CA PHE A 338 -4.96 9.72 21.66
C PHE A 338 -3.91 8.75 22.20
N SER A 339 -3.27 9.14 23.31
CA SER A 339 -2.74 8.16 24.26
C SER A 339 -3.92 7.55 25.01
N ASN A 340 -3.90 6.25 25.28
CA ASN A 340 -5.03 5.42 25.78
C ASN A 340 -5.51 5.74 27.22
N ASP A 341 -5.24 6.95 27.71
CA ASP A 341 -5.59 7.43 29.04
C ASP A 341 -6.01 8.92 28.98
N LEU A 342 -7.26 9.18 29.34
CA LEU A 342 -7.84 10.53 29.42
C LEU A 342 -7.67 11.17 30.82
N CYS A 343 -7.01 10.50 31.76
CA CYS A 343 -6.92 10.87 33.18
C CYS A 343 -5.50 11.20 33.70
N THR A 344 -4.42 10.66 33.14
CA THR A 344 -3.08 10.70 33.79
C THR A 344 -2.42 12.08 33.90
N ASP A 345 -2.78 13.07 33.08
CA ASP A 345 -2.23 14.42 33.18
C ASP A 345 -3.23 15.38 33.86
N PRO A 346 -2.91 15.94 35.05
CA PRO A 346 -3.67 17.00 35.69
C PRO A 346 -3.90 18.26 34.83
N ASN A 347 -3.09 18.46 33.78
CA ASN A 347 -3.29 19.52 32.80
C ASN A 347 -4.27 19.12 31.70
N ALA A 348 -4.26 17.87 31.22
CA ALA A 348 -5.18 17.36 30.20
C ALA A 348 -6.66 17.38 30.67
N ARG A 349 -6.92 17.33 31.99
CA ARG A 349 -8.26 17.61 32.55
C ARG A 349 -8.82 18.99 32.21
N LYS A 350 -8.01 19.94 31.74
CA LYS A 350 -8.43 21.27 31.23
C LYS A 350 -8.61 21.31 29.71
N GLU A 351 -8.27 20.22 29.02
CA GLU A 351 -8.31 20.11 27.55
C GLU A 351 -9.41 19.16 27.06
N VAL A 352 -10.01 18.34 27.93
CA VAL A 352 -11.16 17.50 27.57
C VAL A 352 -12.46 18.32 27.59
N LYS A 353 -13.03 18.51 26.40
CA LYS A 353 -14.39 18.99 26.15
C LYS A 353 -15.35 17.80 26.20
N VAL A 354 -16.46 17.95 26.92
CA VAL A 354 -17.61 17.02 26.84
C VAL A 354 -18.61 17.54 25.81
N LEU A 355 -19.08 16.66 24.94
CA LEU A 355 -20.18 16.88 24.00
C LEU A 355 -21.37 16.00 24.42
N ARG A 356 -22.58 16.55 24.32
CA ARG A 356 -23.83 15.80 24.46
C ARG A 356 -24.68 16.02 23.21
N LYS A 357 -25.29 14.98 22.66
CA LYS A 357 -26.10 15.05 21.42
C LYS A 357 -27.29 14.10 21.48
N GLN A 358 -28.44 14.53 20.98
CA GLN A 358 -29.63 13.70 20.75
C GLN A 358 -29.67 13.27 19.27
N GLY A 359 -30.39 12.19 18.95
CA GLY A 359 -30.44 11.67 17.58
C GLY A 359 -29.10 11.08 17.12
N VAL A 360 -28.41 10.38 18.04
CA VAL A 360 -27.10 9.75 17.78
C VAL A 360 -27.10 8.28 18.17
N GLU A 361 -26.52 7.43 17.34
CA GLU A 361 -26.41 5.99 17.57
C GLU A 361 -25.01 5.45 17.23
N VAL A 362 -24.62 4.34 17.88
CA VAL A 362 -23.36 3.64 17.61
C VAL A 362 -23.56 2.71 16.41
N PRO A 363 -22.68 2.72 15.39
CA PRO A 363 -22.77 1.78 14.29
C PRO A 363 -22.49 0.35 14.77
N PHE A 364 -23.15 -0.64 14.17
CA PHE A 364 -22.96 -2.07 14.46
C PHE A 364 -23.28 -2.49 15.91
N LYS A 365 -24.16 -1.75 16.59
CA LYS A 365 -24.62 -2.01 17.96
C LYS A 365 -25.11 -3.45 18.21
N GLU A 366 -25.56 -4.15 17.16
CA GLU A 366 -25.97 -5.56 17.17
C GLU A 366 -24.80 -6.54 17.42
N LEU A 367 -23.57 -6.09 17.18
CA LEU A 367 -22.32 -6.84 17.40
C LEU A 367 -21.58 -6.38 18.67
N MET A 368 -22.10 -5.36 19.36
CA MET A 368 -21.49 -4.78 20.56
C MET A 368 -22.16 -5.26 21.85
N SER A 369 -21.38 -5.27 22.94
CA SER A 369 -21.90 -5.36 24.29
C SER A 369 -22.59 -4.06 24.71
N TYR A 370 -23.64 -4.19 25.53
CA TYR A 370 -24.32 -3.09 26.18
C TYR A 370 -24.62 -3.46 27.64
N GLU A 371 -24.73 -2.45 28.49
CA GLU A 371 -25.23 -2.57 29.86
C GLU A 371 -26.69 -2.09 29.91
N THR A 372 -27.47 -2.53 30.89
CA THR A 372 -28.83 -2.01 31.14
C THR A 372 -28.79 -1.16 32.39
N MET A 373 -29.15 0.12 32.26
CA MET A 373 -29.05 1.13 33.30
C MET A 373 -30.41 1.80 33.55
N SER A 374 -30.54 2.41 34.73
CA SER A 374 -31.79 3.00 35.23
C SER A 374 -32.06 4.41 34.72
N SER A 375 -31.03 5.15 34.30
CA SER A 375 -31.17 6.48 33.71
C SER A 375 -29.99 6.86 32.78
N LEU A 376 -30.14 7.97 32.06
CA LEU A 376 -29.08 8.57 31.26
C LEU A 376 -27.88 8.97 32.13
N GLU A 377 -28.15 9.56 33.30
CA GLU A 377 -27.13 10.03 34.23
C GLU A 377 -26.23 8.89 34.70
N GLU A 378 -26.77 7.68 34.94
CA GLU A 378 -25.99 6.49 35.29
C GLU A 378 -25.02 6.06 34.16
N CYS A 379 -25.46 6.17 32.91
CA CYS A 379 -24.66 5.88 31.72
C CYS A 379 -23.55 6.91 31.48
N GLU A 380 -23.85 8.20 31.66
CA GLU A 380 -22.84 9.26 31.63
C GLU A 380 -21.83 9.12 32.78
N ASP A 381 -22.29 8.86 34.01
CA ASP A 381 -21.44 8.68 35.20
C ASP A 381 -20.49 7.49 35.05
N SER A 382 -20.96 6.38 34.48
CA SER A 382 -20.14 5.19 34.22
C SER A 382 -18.99 5.52 33.25
N CYS A 383 -19.29 6.21 32.14
CA CYS A 383 -18.26 6.65 31.22
C CYS A 383 -17.34 7.72 31.84
N GLU A 384 -17.87 8.72 32.55
CA GLU A 384 -17.06 9.81 33.12
C GLU A 384 -15.98 9.30 34.07
N LYS A 385 -16.32 8.30 34.90
CA LYS A 385 -15.41 7.65 35.85
C LYS A 385 -14.40 6.71 35.19
N ASN A 386 -14.69 6.22 33.98
CA ASN A 386 -13.80 5.34 33.21
C ASN A 386 -12.81 6.15 32.35
N CYS A 387 -11.52 6.03 32.65
CA CYS A 387 -10.43 6.76 31.98
C CYS A 387 -10.14 6.30 30.54
N SER A 388 -10.57 5.09 30.17
CA SER A 388 -10.51 4.56 28.80
C SER A 388 -11.80 4.81 28.01
N CYS A 389 -12.90 5.19 28.67
CA CYS A 389 -14.15 5.53 27.97
C CYS A 389 -14.01 6.87 27.22
N TYR A 390 -14.14 6.82 25.90
CA TYR A 390 -14.22 7.97 25.00
C TYR A 390 -15.65 8.53 24.91
N GLY A 391 -16.67 7.72 25.15
CA GLY A 391 -18.06 8.16 25.18
C GLY A 391 -19.05 7.05 25.50
N ALA A 392 -20.32 7.39 25.62
CA ALA A 392 -21.41 6.45 25.81
C ALA A 392 -22.65 6.88 25.02
N VAL A 393 -23.46 5.92 24.58
CA VAL A 393 -24.77 6.18 23.98
C VAL A 393 -25.85 5.43 24.76
N TYR A 394 -26.83 6.17 25.25
CA TYR A 394 -27.96 5.67 26.01
C TYR A 394 -29.24 5.73 25.17
N ASN A 395 -30.05 4.66 25.22
CA ASN A 395 -31.38 4.62 24.65
C ASN A 395 -32.44 4.73 25.76
N ASN A 396 -33.08 5.89 25.86
CA ASN A 396 -34.07 6.22 26.88
C ASN A 396 -35.38 5.41 26.77
N ALA A 397 -35.60 4.71 25.66
CA ALA A 397 -36.75 3.82 25.47
C ALA A 397 -36.48 2.36 25.89
N SER A 398 -35.21 1.93 25.97
CA SER A 398 -34.83 0.55 26.34
C SER A 398 -33.95 0.42 27.60
N GLY A 399 -33.39 1.52 28.09
CA GLY A 399 -32.42 1.52 29.20
C GLY A 399 -31.03 1.00 28.80
N PHE A 400 -30.75 0.80 27.50
CA PHE A 400 -29.45 0.27 27.06
C PHE A 400 -28.40 1.37 27.00
N CYS A 401 -27.25 1.12 27.64
CA CYS A 401 -26.06 1.96 27.63
C CYS A 401 -24.94 1.24 26.86
N TYR A 402 -24.49 1.84 25.76
CA TYR A 402 -23.32 1.40 24.99
C TYR A 402 -22.11 2.23 25.38
N ILE A 403 -21.20 1.64 26.17
CA ILE A 403 -19.91 2.26 26.53
C ILE A 403 -18.93 2.13 25.36
N LEU A 404 -18.23 3.21 25.02
CA LEU A 404 -17.23 3.27 23.95
C LEU A 404 -15.84 3.45 24.58
N ASP A 405 -15.12 2.34 24.73
CA ASP A 405 -13.77 2.26 25.30
C ASP A 405 -12.65 2.37 24.24
N TYR A 406 -13.02 2.65 22.98
CA TYR A 406 -12.13 2.79 21.84
C TYR A 406 -12.21 4.19 21.19
N PRO A 407 -11.17 4.65 20.44
CA PRO A 407 -11.15 5.97 19.83
C PRO A 407 -12.30 6.17 18.82
N ILE A 408 -13.23 7.06 19.14
CA ILE A 408 -14.46 7.30 18.36
C ILE A 408 -14.13 7.74 16.93
N GLN A 409 -14.52 6.88 15.98
CA GLN A 409 -14.49 7.14 14.55
C GLN A 409 -15.80 7.82 14.12
N THR A 410 -16.57 7.18 13.24
CA THR A 410 -17.89 7.63 12.83
C THR A 410 -18.98 7.19 13.81
N LEU A 411 -19.95 8.05 14.06
CA LEU A 411 -21.24 7.76 14.70
C LEU A 411 -22.39 7.93 13.70
N LEU A 412 -23.55 7.34 13.99
CA LEU A 412 -24.75 7.47 13.16
C LEU A 412 -25.64 8.62 13.63
N GLY A 413 -26.07 9.48 12.70
CA GLY A 413 -27.12 10.47 12.93
C GLY A 413 -28.49 9.89 12.59
N VAL A 414 -29.42 9.93 13.54
CA VAL A 414 -30.74 9.28 13.44
C VAL A 414 -31.85 10.19 13.95
N ASP A 415 -33.03 10.12 13.33
CA ASP A 415 -34.20 10.94 13.69
C ASP A 415 -34.97 10.31 14.88
N ASP A 416 -34.30 10.24 16.04
CA ASP A 416 -34.85 9.69 17.28
C ASP A 416 -34.18 10.31 18.53
N ASP A 417 -34.87 11.29 19.13
CA ASP A 417 -34.44 12.00 20.34
C ASP A 417 -34.33 11.11 21.60
N SER A 418 -34.84 9.87 21.58
CA SER A 418 -34.65 8.93 22.69
C SER A 418 -33.23 8.37 22.78
N LYS A 419 -32.44 8.50 21.70
CA LYS A 419 -31.03 8.09 21.67
C LYS A 419 -30.12 9.28 21.93
N VAL A 420 -29.42 9.24 23.06
CA VAL A 420 -28.63 10.36 23.59
C VAL A 420 -27.20 9.90 23.83
N GLY A 421 -26.22 10.66 23.34
CA GLY A 421 -24.81 10.34 23.47
C GLY A 421 -24.02 11.39 24.24
N TYR A 422 -23.11 10.91 25.09
CA TYR A 422 -22.10 11.65 25.86
C TYR A 422 -20.73 11.31 25.30
N PHE A 423 -19.90 12.30 24.98
CA PHE A 423 -18.61 12.06 24.31
C PHE A 423 -17.51 12.99 24.83
N LYS A 424 -16.33 12.43 25.07
CA LYS A 424 -15.12 13.15 25.51
C LYS A 424 -14.23 13.42 24.29
N MET A 425 -13.86 14.67 24.06
CA MET A 425 -13.01 15.11 22.96
C MET A 425 -11.92 16.04 23.51
N ARG A 426 -10.66 15.96 23.04
CA ARG A 426 -9.64 16.96 23.41
C ARG A 426 -9.75 18.19 22.50
N GLU A 427 -9.81 19.38 23.08
CA GLU A 427 -9.75 20.64 22.32
C GLU A 427 -8.33 20.88 21.82
N SER A 428 -8.14 20.91 20.50
CA SER A 428 -6.85 21.28 19.89
C SER A 428 -6.38 22.65 20.39
N ALA A 429 -5.21 22.68 21.07
CA ALA A 429 -4.66 23.89 21.67
C ALA A 429 -4.61 25.06 20.68
N LYS A 430 -5.46 26.07 20.91
CA LYS A 430 -5.58 27.27 20.08
C LYS A 430 -4.21 27.93 19.93
N LYS A 431 -3.64 27.90 18.72
CA LYS A 431 -2.39 28.62 18.39
C LYS A 431 -2.56 30.07 18.82
N LYS A 432 -1.86 30.49 19.88
CA LYS A 432 -1.86 31.89 20.33
C LYS A 432 -1.43 32.75 19.14
N LYS A 433 -2.33 33.64 18.68
CA LYS A 433 -1.90 34.77 17.86
C LYS A 433 -0.91 35.56 18.72
N MET A 434 0.36 35.53 18.34
CA MET A 434 1.34 36.46 18.90
C MET A 434 0.94 37.85 18.43
N ASP A 435 0.63 38.74 19.38
CA ASP A 435 0.35 40.14 19.06
C ASP A 435 1.55 40.74 18.33
N ALA A 436 1.30 41.33 17.15
CA ALA A 436 2.35 41.71 16.21
C ALA A 436 3.39 42.67 16.82
N GLY A 437 2.99 43.48 17.81
CA GLY A 437 3.89 44.36 18.56
C GLY A 437 5.02 43.63 19.30
N LEU A 438 4.80 42.41 19.80
CA LEU A 438 5.84 41.65 20.50
C LEU A 438 6.94 41.17 19.54
N GLY A 439 6.56 40.76 18.32
CA GLY A 439 7.51 40.39 17.28
C GLY A 439 8.39 41.56 16.84
N VAL A 440 7.80 42.75 16.70
CA VAL A 440 8.54 43.99 16.38
C VAL A 440 9.53 44.36 17.50
N GLY A 441 9.11 44.26 18.77
CA GLY A 441 9.97 44.53 19.92
C GLY A 441 11.21 43.62 19.98
N ILE A 442 11.03 42.32 19.75
CA ILE A 442 12.13 41.34 19.71
C ILE A 442 13.07 41.62 18.52
N GLY A 443 12.53 41.96 17.35
CA GLY A 443 13.33 42.31 16.17
C GLY A 443 14.23 43.54 16.38
N LEU A 444 13.70 44.60 17.01
CA LEU A 444 14.46 45.81 17.32
C LEU A 444 15.57 45.55 18.34
N LEU A 445 15.30 44.78 19.40
CA LEU A 445 16.31 44.39 20.39
C LEU A 445 17.41 43.50 19.78
N GLY A 446 17.05 42.53 18.95
CA GLY A 446 18.01 41.68 18.24
C GLY A 446 18.92 42.50 17.32
N GLY A 447 18.36 43.42 16.54
CA GLY A 447 19.12 44.33 15.67
C GLY A 447 20.11 45.20 16.44
N ALA A 448 19.70 45.77 17.58
CA ALA A 448 20.57 46.59 18.43
C ALA A 448 21.76 45.78 19.01
N ILE A 449 21.52 44.54 19.44
CA ILE A 449 22.57 43.65 19.98
C ILE A 449 23.60 43.29 18.89
N VAL A 450 23.15 42.94 17.68
CA VAL A 450 24.04 42.64 16.55
C VAL A 450 24.88 43.87 16.17
N PHE A 451 24.29 45.06 16.18
CA PHE A 451 25.01 46.31 15.88
C PHE A 451 26.07 46.64 16.94
N LEU A 452 25.78 46.41 18.23
CA LEU A 452 26.74 46.57 19.32
C LEU A 452 27.92 45.59 19.19
N ILE A 453 27.66 44.31 18.89
CA ILE A 453 28.71 43.30 18.68
C ILE A 453 29.60 43.69 17.49
N ALA A 454 29.01 44.15 16.39
CA ALA A 454 29.76 44.63 15.22
C ALA A 454 30.64 45.86 15.55
N ALA A 455 30.13 46.81 16.33
CA ALA A 455 30.88 47.99 16.77
C ALA A 455 32.07 47.63 17.69
N ILE A 456 31.86 46.69 18.63
CA ILE A 456 32.92 46.18 19.52
C ILE A 456 33.99 45.42 18.73
N GLY A 457 33.59 44.58 17.76
CA GLY A 457 34.50 43.89 16.84
C GLY A 457 35.34 44.85 15.99
N PHE A 458 34.71 45.90 15.45
CA PHE A 458 35.42 46.92 14.66
C PHE A 458 36.38 47.76 15.52
N GLY A 459 35.98 48.13 16.74
CA GLY A 459 36.83 48.86 17.68
C GLY A 459 38.08 48.07 18.09
N SER A 460 37.89 46.81 18.48
CA SER A 460 38.99 45.90 18.85
C SER A 460 39.92 45.60 17.67
N TYR A 461 39.40 45.38 16.45
CA TYR A 461 40.21 45.29 15.23
C TYR A 461 41.06 46.54 15.00
N LYS A 462 40.50 47.74 15.20
CA LYS A 462 41.24 49.01 15.01
C LYS A 462 42.36 49.19 16.03
N ILE A 463 42.16 48.78 17.29
CA ILE A 463 43.19 48.80 18.35
C ILE A 463 44.31 47.79 18.04
N TRP A 464 43.96 46.56 17.68
CA TRP A 464 44.93 45.53 17.29
C TRP A 464 45.79 45.97 16.10
N ARG A 465 45.17 46.66 15.11
CA ARG A 465 45.85 47.20 13.95
C ARG A 465 46.78 48.38 14.27
N SER A 466 46.47 49.22 15.28
CA SER A 466 47.39 50.28 15.70
C SER A 466 48.59 49.74 16.47
N GLN A 467 48.40 48.76 17.36
CA GLN A 467 49.49 48.11 18.11
C GLN A 467 50.49 47.40 17.18
N ARG A 468 50.01 46.72 16.13
CA ARG A 468 50.88 46.15 15.07
C ARG A 468 51.58 47.19 14.19
N GLY A 469 51.20 48.46 14.26
CA GLY A 469 51.89 49.57 13.60
C GLY A 469 53.06 50.15 14.41
N VAL A 470 53.16 49.85 15.70
CA VAL A 470 54.19 50.40 16.61
C VAL A 470 55.34 49.41 16.82
N ASN A 471 55.05 48.11 16.99
CA ASN A 471 56.06 47.09 17.28
C ASN A 471 56.83 46.62 16.02
N ARG A 472 57.42 47.55 15.26
CA ARG A 472 58.31 47.25 14.12
C ARG A 472 59.51 48.21 14.02
N ILE A 473 59.91 48.80 15.15
CA ILE A 473 61.16 49.54 15.33
C ILE A 473 61.71 49.12 16.70
N LEU A 474 63.05 49.05 16.82
CA LEU A 474 63.85 48.46 17.91
C LEU A 474 64.06 46.93 17.80
N GLU A 475 65.23 46.50 18.28
CA GLU A 475 65.75 45.12 18.38
C GLU A 475 66.06 44.38 17.06
N GLU A 476 66.88 45.04 16.22
CA GLU A 476 68.04 44.35 15.61
C GLU A 476 69.20 44.29 16.65
N GLU A 477 70.27 43.54 16.33
CA GLU A 477 71.52 43.34 17.12
C GLU A 477 71.51 42.39 18.35
N ALA A 478 71.38 41.07 18.08
CA ALA A 478 72.24 40.03 18.68
C ALA A 478 72.18 38.73 17.85
N GLY A 479 73.32 38.12 17.47
CA GLY A 479 73.37 37.02 16.48
C GLY A 479 73.87 35.66 17.00
N GLY A 480 73.59 34.57 16.24
CA GLY A 480 73.89 33.19 16.69
C GLY A 480 73.79 32.06 15.64
N VAL A 481 74.47 32.23 14.49
CA VAL A 481 75.15 31.20 13.64
C VAL A 481 75.31 29.82 14.32
N ILE A 482 74.95 28.62 13.78
CA ILE A 482 74.52 28.09 12.45
C ILE A 482 73.33 27.07 12.64
N SER A 483 72.82 26.19 11.75
CA SER A 483 73.29 25.49 10.52
C SER A 483 72.14 24.92 9.63
N GLY A 484 72.46 24.12 8.60
CA GLY A 484 71.55 23.23 7.82
C GLY A 484 72.19 21.85 7.58
N PRO A 485 71.97 21.12 6.45
CA PRO A 485 71.01 21.33 5.33
C PRO A 485 70.35 20.03 4.74
N TYR A 486 69.35 20.14 3.83
CA TYR A 486 69.37 19.50 2.48
C TYR A 486 68.29 20.04 1.51
N LYS A 487 68.21 19.49 0.28
CA LYS A 487 67.74 20.13 -0.96
C LYS A 487 66.34 19.76 -1.51
N ASP A 488 65.80 20.73 -2.24
CA ASP A 488 65.04 20.72 -3.51
C ASP A 488 64.59 19.40 -4.19
N LEU A 489 63.40 19.46 -4.79
CA LEU A 489 63.19 19.31 -6.25
C LEU A 489 61.85 19.96 -6.67
N GLY A 490 61.66 20.28 -7.96
CA GLY A 490 60.57 21.15 -8.44
C GLY A 490 59.92 20.76 -9.78
N SER A 491 59.62 21.77 -10.61
CA SER A 491 58.67 21.78 -11.76
C SER A 491 57.18 21.81 -11.34
N ALA A 492 56.24 22.63 -11.83
CA ALA A 492 56.09 23.60 -12.94
C ALA A 492 55.22 23.14 -14.14
N SER A 493 53.99 23.66 -14.21
CA SER A 493 53.35 24.16 -15.45
C SER A 493 52.03 24.89 -15.11
N PHE A 494 51.77 26.04 -15.75
CA PHE A 494 50.49 26.78 -15.69
C PHE A 494 50.39 27.72 -16.90
N ARG A 495 49.15 28.10 -17.27
CA ARG A 495 48.69 28.84 -18.48
C ARG A 495 48.27 27.91 -19.64
N SER A 496 47.23 28.22 -20.41
CA SER A 496 46.19 29.29 -20.36
C SER A 496 45.03 28.92 -21.32
N ILE A 497 43.82 29.49 -21.24
CA ILE A 497 43.41 30.81 -21.76
C ILE A 497 41.97 31.14 -21.28
N GLU A 498 41.60 32.43 -21.29
CA GLU A 498 40.27 32.96 -20.89
C GLU A 498 39.27 33.08 -22.06
N MET A 499 38.12 33.72 -21.78
CA MET A 499 37.05 34.22 -22.68
C MET A 499 35.95 33.20 -23.02
N CYS A 500 34.69 33.40 -22.58
CA CYS A 500 33.68 34.43 -22.90
C CYS A 500 32.94 34.14 -24.24
N SER A 501 31.66 34.46 -24.43
CA SER A 501 30.56 34.93 -23.54
C SER A 501 29.21 34.86 -24.29
N GLY A 502 28.08 35.11 -23.60
CA GLY A 502 26.73 35.14 -24.19
C GLY A 502 25.96 33.82 -23.99
N SER A 503 24.76 33.73 -23.41
CA SER A 503 23.60 34.62 -23.21
C SER A 503 22.53 34.55 -24.31
N ASN A 504 21.31 34.18 -23.88
CA ASN A 504 20.01 34.30 -24.53
C ASN A 504 19.78 33.64 -25.89
N ARG A 505 19.12 32.48 -25.86
CA ARG A 505 17.66 32.51 -26.06
C ARG A 505 16.94 31.46 -25.21
#